data_AF-A0A836RBV4-F1
#
_entry.id   AF-A0A836RBV4-F1
#
_cell.length_a   1.000
_cell.length_b   1.000
_cell.length_c   1.000
_cell.angle_alpha   90.00
_cell.angle_beta   90.00
_cell.angle_gamma   90.00
#
_symmetry.space_group_name_H-M   'P 1'
#
loop_
_entity.id
_entity.type
_entity.pdbx_description
1 polymer ?
#
loop_
_entity_poly.entity_id
_entity_poly.type
_entity_poly.pdbx_seq_one_letter_code
_entity_poly.pdbx_strand_id
1 'polypeptide(L)'
;MAKVLDGLKKEQARIANILTSLLSDFEEERKKTAILDDRLNSLLRKDEKQESLLSAVNNKLSQILERERGEQERIERLSQLRRLEEDELSDSLAELSEIYEMTQKKLAVAREDMALVKEKLKSLLDAQKVEEEKKLVSLTRAHELTQQRLEALEDLAKLKDPSEKEKSLVLMLKKGREELERELEGEIAGDPVKLAALLRREKAKGALPPGTQAAKPITCPVCHTKFDVTSTERPLKIQCPSCGAVGILKK
;
A
#
# COMPACT_ATOMS: atom_id res chain seq x y z
N MET A 1 -62.67 -121.21 -18.86
CA MET A 1 -61.84 -120.48 -19.85
C MET A 1 -62.36 -119.06 -20.10
N ALA A 2 -63.57 -118.85 -20.65
CA ALA A 2 -64.09 -117.52 -20.99
C ALA A 2 -64.14 -116.51 -19.81
N LYS A 3 -64.62 -116.93 -18.63
CA LYS A 3 -64.66 -116.09 -17.42
C LYS A 3 -63.28 -115.60 -16.94
N VAL A 4 -62.23 -116.40 -17.17
CA VAL A 4 -60.85 -116.05 -16.80
C VAL A 4 -60.26 -115.01 -17.76
N LEU A 5 -60.55 -115.15 -19.06
CA LEU A 5 -60.17 -114.18 -20.09
C LEU A 5 -60.86 -112.82 -19.89
N ASP A 6 -62.13 -112.79 -19.51
CA ASP A 6 -62.83 -111.54 -19.20
C ASP A 6 -62.29 -110.87 -17.93
N GLY A 7 -61.88 -111.65 -16.93
CA GLY A 7 -61.20 -111.15 -15.73
C GLY A 7 -59.85 -110.51 -16.08
N LEU A 8 -59.04 -111.17 -16.91
CA LEU A 8 -57.76 -110.66 -17.39
C LEU A 8 -57.91 -109.38 -18.21
N LYS A 9 -58.92 -109.29 -19.09
CA LYS A 9 -59.20 -108.06 -19.85
C LYS A 9 -59.61 -106.89 -18.94
N LYS A 10 -60.40 -107.16 -17.90
CA LYS A 10 -60.77 -106.14 -16.90
C LYS A 10 -59.57 -105.65 -16.10
N GLU A 11 -58.68 -106.55 -15.69
CA GLU A 11 -57.44 -106.18 -15.00
C GLU A 11 -56.47 -105.44 -15.92
N GLN A 12 -56.33 -105.86 -17.20
CA GLN A 12 -55.55 -105.11 -18.19
C GLN A 12 -56.09 -103.70 -18.40
N ALA A 13 -57.42 -103.52 -18.48
CA ALA A 13 -58.04 -102.20 -18.60
C ALA A 13 -57.82 -101.33 -17.34
N ARG A 14 -57.89 -101.92 -16.15
CA ARG A 14 -57.58 -101.23 -14.88
C ARG A 14 -56.12 -100.76 -14.86
N ILE A 15 -55.19 -101.64 -15.20
CA ILE A 15 -53.75 -101.31 -15.25
C ILE A 15 -53.50 -100.22 -16.29
N ALA A 16 -54.10 -100.30 -17.48
CA ALA A 16 -53.98 -99.27 -18.50
C ALA A 16 -54.46 -97.91 -17.99
N ASN A 17 -55.63 -97.85 -17.34
CA ASN A 17 -56.16 -96.60 -16.78
C ASN A 17 -55.25 -96.01 -15.69
N ILE A 18 -54.69 -96.87 -14.81
CA ILE A 18 -53.72 -96.43 -13.78
C ILE A 18 -52.46 -95.87 -14.46
N LEU A 19 -51.91 -96.56 -15.45
CA LEU A 19 -50.73 -96.10 -16.18
C LEU A 19 -50.99 -94.78 -16.91
N THR A 20 -52.15 -94.60 -17.54
CA THR A 20 -52.52 -93.34 -18.19
C THR A 20 -52.65 -92.20 -17.18
N SER A 21 -53.25 -92.44 -16.01
CA SER A 21 -53.31 -91.44 -14.93
C SER A 21 -51.91 -91.05 -14.46
N LEU A 22 -51.05 -92.04 -14.16
CA LEU A 22 -49.68 -91.81 -13.71
C LEU A 22 -48.84 -91.06 -14.76
N LEU A 23 -49.03 -91.35 -16.05
CA LEU A 23 -48.37 -90.62 -17.13
C LEU A 23 -48.86 -89.18 -17.21
N SER A 24 -50.16 -88.93 -17.06
CA SER A 24 -50.73 -87.57 -17.00
C SER A 24 -50.16 -86.78 -15.82
N ASP A 25 -50.12 -87.39 -14.63
CA ASP A 25 -49.56 -86.77 -13.43
C ASP A 25 -48.06 -86.48 -13.61
N PHE A 26 -47.31 -87.40 -14.22
CA PHE A 26 -45.89 -87.20 -14.53
C PHE A 26 -45.66 -86.09 -15.55
N GLU A 27 -46.51 -85.97 -16.58
CA GLU A 27 -46.45 -84.86 -17.54
C GLU A 27 -46.78 -83.51 -16.88
N GLU A 28 -47.74 -83.47 -15.95
CA GLU A 28 -48.06 -82.27 -15.19
C GLU A 28 -46.89 -81.84 -14.28
N GLU A 29 -46.30 -82.79 -13.56
CA GLU A 29 -45.10 -82.52 -12.74
C GLU A 29 -43.92 -82.07 -13.62
N ARG A 30 -43.72 -82.67 -14.79
CA ARG A 30 -42.69 -82.23 -15.74
C ARG A 30 -42.92 -80.80 -16.24
N LYS A 31 -44.18 -80.38 -16.42
CA LYS A 31 -44.51 -78.98 -16.76
C LYS A 31 -44.24 -78.05 -15.59
N LYS A 32 -44.57 -78.44 -14.35
CA LYS A 32 -44.26 -77.66 -13.14
C LYS A 32 -42.75 -77.49 -12.96
N THR A 33 -41.95 -78.55 -13.15
CA THR A 33 -40.49 -78.46 -13.08
C THR A 33 -39.94 -77.50 -14.14
N ALA A 34 -40.44 -77.56 -15.38
CA ALA A 34 -40.02 -76.64 -16.43
C ALA A 34 -40.30 -75.16 -16.10
N ILE A 35 -41.48 -74.86 -15.52
CA ILE A 35 -41.83 -73.50 -15.09
C ILE A 35 -40.91 -73.03 -13.95
N LEU A 36 -40.57 -73.91 -13.01
CA LEU A 36 -39.65 -73.60 -11.92
C LEU A 36 -38.23 -73.34 -12.43
N ASP A 37 -37.74 -74.13 -13.40
CA ASP A 37 -36.44 -73.93 -14.03
C ASP A 37 -36.38 -72.58 -14.77
N ASP A 38 -37.42 -72.22 -15.53
CA ASP A 38 -37.51 -70.91 -16.19
C ASP A 38 -37.51 -69.76 -15.18
N ARG A 39 -38.23 -69.92 -14.06
CA ARG A 39 -38.25 -68.92 -12.98
C ARG A 39 -36.89 -68.80 -12.29
N LEU A 40 -36.21 -69.93 -12.03
CA LEU A 40 -34.87 -69.96 -11.46
C LEU A 40 -33.88 -69.26 -12.38
N ASN A 41 -33.88 -69.58 -13.67
CA ASN A 41 -33.04 -68.92 -14.68
C ASN A 41 -33.32 -67.41 -14.79
N SER A 42 -34.58 -67.00 -14.67
CA SER A 42 -34.95 -65.57 -14.62
C SER A 42 -34.38 -64.86 -13.39
N LEU A 43 -34.41 -65.52 -12.22
CA LEU A 43 -33.84 -64.99 -10.98
C LEU A 43 -32.32 -64.90 -11.05
N LEU A 44 -31.64 -65.94 -11.56
CA LEU A 44 -30.18 -65.93 -11.75
C LEU A 44 -29.74 -64.77 -12.65
N ARG A 45 -30.42 -64.54 -13.78
CA ARG A 45 -30.13 -63.38 -14.65
C ARG A 45 -30.37 -62.02 -13.99
N LYS A 46 -31.28 -61.94 -13.01
CA LYS A 46 -31.50 -60.72 -12.23
C LYS A 46 -30.37 -60.51 -11.23
N ASP A 47 -29.92 -61.59 -10.59
CA ASP A 47 -28.80 -61.59 -9.65
C ASP A 47 -27.49 -61.17 -10.34
N GLU A 48 -27.18 -61.76 -11.50
CA GLU A 48 -26.02 -61.36 -12.33
C GLU A 48 -26.05 -59.87 -12.72
N LYS A 49 -27.24 -59.34 -13.03
CA LYS A 49 -27.41 -57.90 -13.31
C LYS A 49 -27.19 -57.06 -12.06
N GLN A 50 -27.66 -57.52 -10.90
CA GLN A 50 -27.44 -56.83 -9.62
C GLN A 50 -25.95 -56.83 -9.26
N GLU A 51 -25.25 -57.94 -9.42
CA GLU A 51 -23.79 -58.02 -9.20
C GLU A 51 -23.02 -57.10 -10.15
N SER A 52 -23.39 -57.06 -11.44
CA SER A 52 -22.80 -56.13 -12.41
C SER A 52 -23.00 -54.67 -12.01
N LEU A 53 -24.20 -54.31 -11.54
CA LEU A 53 -24.50 -52.96 -11.05
C LEU A 53 -23.72 -52.64 -9.77
N LEU A 54 -23.61 -53.57 -8.83
CA LEU A 54 -22.82 -53.39 -7.60
C LEU A 54 -21.34 -53.18 -7.92
N SER A 55 -20.79 -53.95 -8.84
CA SER A 55 -19.41 -53.78 -9.33
C SER A 55 -19.21 -52.40 -9.97
N ALA A 56 -20.15 -51.95 -10.82
CA ALA A 56 -20.10 -50.62 -11.43
C ALA A 56 -20.19 -49.48 -10.39
N VAL A 57 -21.05 -49.63 -9.37
CA VAL A 57 -21.16 -48.66 -8.27
C VAL A 57 -19.87 -48.64 -7.46
N ASN A 58 -19.31 -49.79 -7.12
CA ASN A 58 -18.07 -49.88 -6.35
C ASN A 58 -16.89 -49.22 -7.10
N ASN A 59 -16.78 -49.47 -8.41
CA ASN A 59 -15.76 -48.83 -9.25
C ASN A 59 -15.92 -47.30 -9.28
N LYS A 60 -17.16 -46.80 -9.37
CA LYS A 60 -17.42 -45.35 -9.31
C LYS A 60 -17.09 -44.76 -7.94
N LEU A 61 -17.41 -45.46 -6.85
CA LEU A 61 -17.07 -45.03 -5.49
C LEU A 61 -15.56 -44.94 -5.31
N SER A 62 -14.80 -45.94 -5.76
CA SER A 62 -13.34 -45.89 -5.73
C SER A 62 -12.77 -44.68 -6.50
N GLN A 63 -13.29 -44.40 -7.69
CA GLN A 63 -12.89 -43.22 -8.46
C GLN A 63 -13.21 -41.90 -7.75
N ILE A 64 -14.35 -41.82 -7.05
CA ILE A 64 -14.73 -40.62 -6.28
C ILE A 64 -13.76 -40.45 -5.10
N LEU A 65 -13.48 -41.52 -4.35
CA LEU A 65 -12.55 -41.48 -3.21
C LEU A 65 -11.13 -41.10 -3.63
N GLU A 66 -10.66 -41.55 -4.80
CA GLU A 66 -9.37 -41.14 -5.35
C GLU A 66 -9.34 -39.64 -5.70
N ARG A 67 -10.42 -39.11 -6.28
CA ARG A 67 -10.54 -37.66 -6.55
C ARG A 67 -10.57 -36.85 -5.26
N GLU A 68 -11.37 -37.26 -4.28
CA GLU A 68 -11.46 -36.59 -2.98
C GLU A 68 -10.11 -36.59 -2.26
N ARG A 69 -9.35 -37.70 -2.32
CA ARG A 69 -7.99 -37.75 -1.79
C ARG A 69 -7.06 -36.75 -2.50
N GLY A 70 -7.11 -36.69 -3.83
CA GLY A 70 -6.34 -35.71 -4.60
C GLY A 70 -6.72 -34.26 -4.29
N GLU A 71 -8.00 -33.98 -4.05
CA GLU A 71 -8.46 -32.67 -3.60
C GLU A 71 -7.99 -32.33 -2.19
N GLN A 72 -8.01 -33.28 -1.26
CA GLN A 72 -7.47 -33.12 0.10
C GLN A 72 -5.97 -32.82 0.08
N GLU A 73 -5.18 -33.56 -0.71
CA GLU A 73 -3.75 -33.28 -0.88
C GLU A 73 -3.51 -31.89 -1.48
N ARG A 74 -4.35 -31.45 -2.43
CA ARG A 74 -4.28 -30.10 -2.99
C ARG A 74 -4.59 -29.03 -1.94
N ILE A 75 -5.63 -29.22 -1.12
CA ILE A 75 -5.98 -28.31 -0.02
C ILE A 75 -4.84 -28.23 0.99
N GLU A 76 -4.21 -29.36 1.33
CA GLU A 76 -3.09 -29.40 2.25
C GLU A 76 -1.88 -28.61 1.70
N ARG A 77 -1.51 -28.81 0.44
CA ARG A 77 -0.44 -28.04 -0.22
C ARG A 77 -0.73 -26.54 -0.25
N LEU A 78 -1.97 -26.15 -0.58
CA LEU A 78 -2.37 -24.73 -0.55
C LEU A 78 -2.31 -24.16 0.87
N SER A 79 -2.65 -24.95 1.88
CA SER A 79 -2.55 -24.55 3.29
C SER A 79 -1.10 -24.36 3.73
N GLN A 80 -0.18 -25.21 3.26
CA GLN A 80 1.25 -25.07 3.50
C GLN A 80 1.82 -23.82 2.83
N LEU A 81 1.46 -23.56 1.56
CA LEU A 81 1.88 -22.33 0.85
C LEU A 81 1.39 -21.07 1.56
N ARG A 82 0.14 -21.06 2.03
CA ARG A 82 -0.39 -19.92 2.79
C ARG A 82 0.43 -19.64 4.06
N ARG A 83 0.84 -20.68 4.79
CA ARG A 83 1.68 -20.51 5.99
C ARG A 83 3.03 -19.89 5.66
N LEU A 84 3.66 -20.34 4.56
CA LEU A 84 4.93 -19.75 4.10
C LEU A 84 4.76 -18.28 3.71
N GLU A 85 3.67 -17.93 3.01
CA GLU A 85 3.35 -16.53 2.69
C GLU A 85 3.10 -15.70 3.96
N GLU A 86 2.40 -16.25 4.96
CA GLU A 86 2.17 -15.61 6.26
C GLU A 86 3.49 -15.38 7.03
N ASP A 87 4.40 -16.36 7.01
CA ASP A 87 5.72 -16.27 7.62
C ASP A 87 6.59 -15.20 6.92
N GLU A 88 6.65 -15.21 5.58
CA GLU A 88 7.38 -14.19 4.79
C GLU A 88 6.85 -12.77 5.02
N LEU A 89 5.53 -12.61 5.13
CA LEU A 89 4.90 -11.33 5.46
C LEU A 89 5.22 -10.91 6.91
N SER A 90 5.25 -11.85 7.85
CA SER A 90 5.64 -11.59 9.24
C SER A 90 7.07 -11.07 9.34
N ASP A 91 8.02 -11.72 8.65
CA ASP A 91 9.42 -11.29 8.62
C ASP A 91 9.56 -9.90 7.98
N SER A 92 8.88 -9.66 6.85
CA SER A 92 8.86 -8.36 6.19
C SER A 92 8.30 -7.25 7.09
N LEU A 93 7.25 -7.55 7.88
CA LEU A 93 6.67 -6.61 8.84
C LEU A 93 7.63 -6.30 9.99
N ALA A 94 8.39 -7.29 10.47
CA ALA A 94 9.41 -7.09 11.48
C ALA A 94 10.54 -6.16 10.97
N GLU A 95 11.04 -6.38 9.76
CA GLU A 95 12.05 -5.49 9.13
C GLU A 95 11.54 -4.05 8.98
N LEU A 96 10.30 -3.88 8.50
CA LEU A 96 9.69 -2.55 8.39
C LEU A 96 9.51 -1.87 9.74
N SER A 97 9.19 -2.63 10.79
CA SER A 97 9.09 -2.12 12.16
C SER A 97 10.45 -1.61 12.67
N GLU A 98 11.53 -2.36 12.44
CA GLU A 98 12.89 -1.94 12.80
C GLU A 98 13.33 -0.67 12.05
N ILE A 99 13.04 -0.60 10.75
CA ILE A 99 13.31 0.60 9.93
C ILE A 99 12.52 1.80 10.49
N TYR A 100 11.25 1.61 10.84
CA TYR A 100 10.43 2.66 11.43
C TYR A 100 11.02 3.17 12.75
N GLU A 101 11.42 2.29 13.66
CA GLU A 101 12.06 2.69 14.91
C GLU A 101 13.38 3.44 14.70
N MET A 102 14.21 2.97 13.78
CA MET A 102 15.46 3.61 13.41
C MET A 102 15.25 5.01 12.84
N THR A 103 14.22 5.20 11.99
CA THR A 103 13.88 6.51 11.43
C THR A 103 13.31 7.46 12.49
N GLN A 104 12.50 6.98 13.44
CA GLN A 104 12.03 7.78 14.56
C GLN A 104 13.18 8.26 15.45
N LYS A 105 14.14 7.38 15.76
CA LYS A 105 15.36 7.76 16.51
C LYS A 105 16.16 8.84 15.79
N LYS A 106 16.39 8.69 14.48
CA LYS A 106 17.08 9.71 13.66
C LYS A 106 16.33 11.04 13.64
N LEU A 107 14.99 11.00 13.55
CA LEU A 107 14.16 12.20 13.58
C LEU A 107 14.22 12.91 14.94
N ALA A 108 14.28 12.15 16.04
CA ALA A 108 14.45 12.70 17.38
C ALA A 108 15.78 13.44 17.52
N VAL A 109 16.89 12.82 17.10
CA VAL A 109 18.22 13.46 17.10
C VAL A 109 18.23 14.73 16.25
N ALA A 110 17.67 14.68 15.03
CA ALA A 110 17.59 15.86 14.17
C ALA A 110 16.77 17.01 14.77
N ARG A 111 15.73 16.70 15.57
CA ARG A 111 14.95 17.72 16.29
C ARG A 111 15.75 18.36 17.42
N GLU A 112 16.55 17.57 18.15
CA GLU A 112 17.46 18.08 19.19
C GLU A 112 18.54 18.98 18.58
N ASP A 113 19.17 18.55 17.49
CA ASP A 113 20.17 19.34 16.76
C ASP A 113 19.59 20.67 16.27
N MET A 114 18.39 20.64 15.70
CA MET A 114 17.69 21.86 15.26
C MET A 114 17.35 22.80 16.44
N ALA A 115 17.05 22.26 17.63
CA ALA A 115 16.82 23.05 18.83
C ALA A 115 18.11 23.75 19.28
N LEU A 116 19.25 23.04 19.28
CA LEU A 116 20.56 23.61 19.60
C LEU A 116 20.98 24.70 18.61
N VAL A 117 20.76 24.48 17.31
CA VAL A 117 21.02 25.50 16.28
C VAL A 117 20.15 26.74 16.51
N LYS A 118 18.87 26.55 16.84
CA LYS A 118 17.95 27.66 17.13
C LYS A 118 18.40 28.46 18.36
N GLU A 119 18.85 27.79 19.42
CA GLU A 119 19.38 28.45 20.62
C GLU A 119 20.64 29.25 20.32
N LYS A 120 21.58 28.66 19.56
CA LYS A 120 22.82 29.33 19.14
C LYS A 120 22.55 30.54 18.23
N LEU A 121 21.59 30.44 17.31
CA LEU A 121 21.18 31.57 16.49
C LEU A 121 20.58 32.69 17.33
N LYS A 122 19.77 32.34 18.34
CA LYS A 122 19.22 33.32 19.28
C LYS A 122 20.33 34.02 20.06
N SER A 123 21.30 33.28 20.59
CA SER A 123 22.42 33.89 21.33
C SER A 123 23.28 34.81 20.46
N LEU A 124 23.50 34.45 19.18
CA LEU A 124 24.22 35.31 18.23
C LEU A 124 23.44 36.58 17.90
N LEU A 125 22.12 36.47 17.72
CA LEU A 125 21.27 37.64 17.48
C LEU A 125 21.26 38.58 18.69
N ASP A 126 21.17 38.05 19.90
CA ASP A 126 21.21 38.84 21.12
C ASP A 126 22.58 39.51 21.31
N ALA A 127 23.69 38.82 20.98
CA ALA A 127 25.03 39.40 20.98
C ALA A 127 25.17 40.53 19.93
N GLN A 128 24.65 40.35 18.73
CA GLN A 128 24.65 41.36 17.68
C GLN A 128 23.89 42.62 18.12
N LYS A 129 22.70 42.47 18.75
CA LYS A 129 21.94 43.61 19.29
C LYS A 129 22.74 44.39 20.32
N VAL A 130 23.45 43.71 21.22
CA VAL A 130 24.32 44.36 22.21
C VAL A 130 25.47 45.12 21.54
N GLU A 131 26.06 44.59 20.46
CA GLU A 131 27.07 45.32 19.69
C GLU A 131 26.49 46.54 18.96
N GLU A 132 25.31 46.42 18.37
CA GLU A 132 24.59 47.52 17.73
C GLU A 132 24.22 48.61 18.74
N GLU A 133 23.72 48.26 19.92
CA GLU A 133 23.45 49.20 21.02
C GLU A 133 24.72 49.92 21.49
N LYS A 134 25.86 49.20 21.61
CA LYS A 134 27.15 49.82 21.96
C LYS A 134 27.61 50.82 20.90
N LYS A 135 27.46 50.48 19.61
CA LYS A 135 27.78 51.40 18.50
C LYS A 135 26.90 52.64 18.56
N LEU A 136 25.60 52.46 18.73
CA LEU A 136 24.64 53.56 18.85
C LEU A 136 25.02 54.49 20.00
N VAL A 137 25.27 53.97 21.21
CA VAL A 137 25.72 54.78 22.36
C VAL A 137 27.02 55.54 22.07
N SER A 138 27.99 54.90 21.38
CA SER A 138 29.25 55.56 21.03
C SER A 138 29.05 56.70 20.03
N LEU A 139 28.18 56.52 19.03
CA LEU A 139 27.81 57.54 18.05
C LEU A 139 27.01 58.67 18.68
N THR A 140 26.04 58.38 19.55
CA THR A 140 25.29 59.39 20.30
C THR A 140 26.23 60.26 21.13
N ARG A 141 27.17 59.66 21.86
CA ARG A 141 28.16 60.41 22.65
C ARG A 141 29.09 61.25 21.78
N ALA A 142 29.52 60.73 20.62
CA ALA A 142 30.32 61.49 19.67
C ALA A 142 29.55 62.71 19.14
N HIS A 143 28.26 62.51 18.80
CA HIS A 143 27.36 63.57 18.37
C HIS A 143 27.18 64.65 19.45
N GLU A 144 26.91 64.27 20.70
CA GLU A 144 26.79 65.20 21.84
C GLU A 144 28.05 66.05 22.02
N LEU A 145 29.24 65.45 21.94
CA LEU A 145 30.52 66.16 22.03
C LEU A 145 30.73 67.13 20.87
N THR A 146 30.36 66.74 19.64
CA THR A 146 30.41 67.65 18.49
C THR A 146 29.44 68.81 18.63
N GLN A 147 28.25 68.56 19.17
CA GLN A 147 27.25 69.60 19.43
C GLN A 147 27.73 70.61 20.49
N GLN A 148 28.28 70.14 21.61
CA GLN A 148 28.88 71.01 22.64
C GLN A 148 30.03 71.88 22.08
N ARG A 149 30.89 71.31 21.23
CA ARG A 149 31.97 72.06 20.57
C ARG A 149 31.44 73.15 19.63
N LEU A 150 30.36 72.85 18.89
CA LEU A 150 29.70 73.82 18.03
C LEU A 150 29.10 74.98 18.83
N GLU A 151 28.36 74.67 19.89
CA GLU A 151 27.76 75.68 20.78
C GLU A 151 28.84 76.60 21.37
N ALA A 152 29.94 76.04 21.87
CA ALA A 152 31.07 76.82 22.41
C ALA A 152 31.71 77.75 21.37
N LEU A 153 31.85 77.31 20.12
CA LEU A 153 32.38 78.15 19.04
C LEU A 153 31.40 79.20 18.56
N GLU A 154 30.10 78.89 18.54
CA GLU A 154 29.05 79.87 18.24
C GLU A 154 29.01 80.97 19.31
N ASP A 155 29.26 80.64 20.58
CA ASP A 155 29.40 81.62 21.65
C ASP A 155 30.66 82.48 21.51
N LEU A 156 31.80 81.90 21.13
CA LEU A 156 33.01 82.67 20.80
C LEU A 156 32.80 83.60 19.60
N ALA A 157 32.07 83.13 18.57
CA ALA A 157 31.78 83.92 17.37
C ALA A 157 30.88 85.14 17.62
N LYS A 158 30.13 85.17 18.74
CA LYS A 158 29.32 86.33 19.16
C LYS A 158 30.17 87.47 19.76
N LEU A 159 31.46 87.25 20.04
CA LEU A 159 32.40 88.30 20.45
C LEU A 159 32.76 89.19 19.24
N LYS A 160 33.12 90.46 19.51
CA LYS A 160 32.89 91.61 18.60
C LYS A 160 33.65 91.61 17.26
N ASP A 161 34.59 90.71 16.99
CA ASP A 161 35.24 90.53 15.68
C ASP A 161 35.89 89.13 15.62
N PRO A 162 35.16 88.07 15.23
CA PRO A 162 35.73 86.73 15.16
C PRO A 162 36.71 86.65 13.99
N SER A 163 37.88 86.08 14.26
CA SER A 163 38.93 85.89 13.25
C SER A 163 38.46 84.94 12.15
N GLU A 164 38.98 85.07 10.93
CA GLU A 164 38.64 84.14 9.83
C GLU A 164 38.92 82.67 10.17
N LYS A 165 39.91 82.41 11.04
CA LYS A 165 40.19 81.05 11.52
C LYS A 165 39.03 80.46 12.30
N GLU A 166 38.35 81.26 13.13
CA GLU A 166 37.19 80.81 13.92
C GLU A 166 35.99 80.53 13.02
N LYS A 167 35.75 81.36 12.00
CA LYS A 167 34.70 81.13 11.00
C LYS A 167 34.91 79.82 10.22
N SER A 168 36.15 79.55 9.81
CA SER A 168 36.52 78.31 9.13
C SER A 168 36.33 77.07 10.01
N LEU A 169 36.69 77.17 11.30
CA LEU A 169 36.53 76.09 12.27
C LEU A 169 35.04 75.75 12.53
N VAL A 170 34.19 76.77 12.63
CA VAL A 170 32.73 76.60 12.74
C VAL A 170 32.17 75.86 11.52
N LEU A 171 32.61 76.23 10.31
CA LEU A 171 32.15 75.59 9.08
C LEU A 171 32.54 74.11 9.01
N MET A 172 33.79 73.77 9.38
CA MET A 172 34.25 72.38 9.43
C MET A 172 33.47 71.54 10.43
N LEU A 173 33.15 72.09 11.61
CA LEU A 173 32.38 71.36 12.61
C LEU A 173 30.90 71.21 12.24
N LYS A 174 30.30 72.19 11.55
CA LYS A 174 28.93 72.05 11.02
C LYS A 174 28.85 70.92 10.00
N LYS A 175 29.82 70.85 9.10
CA LYS A 175 29.91 69.75 8.13
C LYS A 175 30.15 68.40 8.79
N GLY A 176 31.03 68.33 9.79
CA GLY A 176 31.25 67.11 10.58
C GLY A 176 29.99 66.66 11.34
N ARG A 177 29.18 67.59 11.84
CA ARG A 177 27.88 67.29 12.46
C ARG A 177 26.88 66.74 11.45
N GLU A 178 26.73 67.33 10.28
CA GLU A 178 25.82 66.84 9.22
C GLU A 178 26.22 65.45 8.69
N GLU A 179 27.51 65.10 8.72
CA GLU A 179 27.99 63.75 8.40
C GLU A 179 27.62 62.75 9.51
N LEU A 180 27.81 63.13 10.79
CA LEU A 180 27.38 62.33 11.95
C LEU A 180 25.86 62.14 12.01
N GLU A 181 25.06 63.17 11.74
CA GLU A 181 23.59 63.08 11.68
C GLU A 181 23.15 62.11 10.57
N ARG A 182 23.80 62.14 9.40
CA ARG A 182 23.54 61.17 8.32
C ARG A 182 23.94 59.73 8.68
N GLU A 183 25.05 59.54 9.37
CA GLU A 183 25.45 58.22 9.87
C GLU A 183 24.46 57.70 10.92
N LEU A 184 24.03 58.54 11.87
CA LEU A 184 22.99 58.21 12.85
C LEU A 184 21.65 57.89 12.20
N GLU A 185 21.18 58.70 11.25
CA GLU A 185 19.94 58.42 10.51
C GLU A 185 20.03 57.15 9.67
N GLY A 186 21.20 56.87 9.07
CA GLY A 186 21.46 55.65 8.32
C GLY A 186 21.52 54.38 9.19
N GLU A 187 21.99 54.48 10.44
CA GLU A 187 21.98 53.37 11.40
C GLU A 187 20.60 53.17 12.06
N ILE A 188 19.86 54.25 12.35
CA ILE A 188 18.52 54.17 12.96
C ILE A 188 17.47 53.68 11.96
N ALA A 189 17.56 54.13 10.71
CA ALA A 189 16.73 53.62 9.61
C ALA A 189 17.38 52.37 9.02
N GLY A 190 17.54 51.31 9.81
CA GLY A 190 17.99 50.01 9.32
C GLY A 190 17.20 49.62 8.08
N ASP A 191 17.83 49.75 6.91
CA ASP A 191 17.16 49.89 5.62
C ASP A 191 16.20 48.71 5.35
N PRO A 192 14.88 48.88 5.57
CA PRO A 192 13.92 47.79 5.46
C PRO A 192 13.82 47.29 4.01
N VAL A 193 14.27 48.09 3.04
CA VAL A 193 14.32 47.74 1.63
C VAL A 193 15.42 46.72 1.37
N LYS A 194 16.61 46.86 2.00
CA LYS A 194 17.68 45.85 1.91
C LYS A 194 17.28 44.53 2.58
N LEU A 195 16.63 44.59 3.74
CA LEU A 195 16.14 43.39 4.42
C LEU A 195 15.04 42.67 3.62
N ALA A 196 14.09 43.42 3.06
CA ALA A 196 13.04 42.88 2.18
C ALA A 196 13.61 42.31 0.87
N ALA A 197 14.64 42.93 0.29
CA ALA A 197 15.32 42.42 -0.90
C ALA A 197 16.05 41.09 -0.63
N LEU A 198 16.69 40.95 0.53
CA LEU A 198 17.35 39.70 0.95
C LEU A 198 16.33 38.59 1.23
N LEU A 199 15.23 38.89 1.91
CA LEU A 199 14.14 37.94 2.16
C LEU A 199 13.46 37.45 0.86
N ARG A 200 13.30 38.33 -0.14
CA ARG A 200 12.82 37.94 -1.48
C ARG A 200 13.81 37.00 -2.19
N ARG A 201 15.11 37.23 -2.02
CA ARG A 201 16.17 36.41 -2.63
C ARG A 201 16.27 35.02 -2.01
N GLU A 202 16.02 34.89 -0.71
CA GLU A 202 15.97 33.57 -0.04
C GLU A 202 14.73 32.76 -0.41
N LYS A 203 13.54 33.40 -0.49
CA LYS A 203 12.32 32.72 -0.98
C LYS A 203 12.47 32.20 -2.41
N ALA A 204 13.25 32.89 -3.26
CA ALA A 204 13.52 32.44 -4.62
C ALA A 204 14.47 31.22 -4.69
N LYS A 205 15.30 30.98 -3.66
CA LYS A 205 16.21 29.82 -3.61
C LYS A 205 15.53 28.52 -3.15
N GLY A 206 14.36 28.62 -2.52
CA GLY A 206 13.52 27.46 -2.17
C GLY A 206 12.54 27.03 -3.28
N ALA A 207 12.46 27.78 -4.39
CA ALA A 207 11.63 27.42 -5.52
C ALA A 207 12.38 26.40 -6.39
N LEU A 208 11.83 25.17 -6.47
CA LEU A 208 12.32 24.15 -7.39
C LEU A 208 12.39 24.73 -8.82
N PRO A 209 13.41 24.36 -9.60
CA PRO A 209 13.59 24.87 -10.97
C PRO A 209 12.38 24.55 -11.86
N PRO A 210 11.97 25.47 -12.76
CA PRO A 210 10.90 25.24 -13.71
C PRO A 210 11.38 24.26 -14.79
N GLY A 211 11.23 22.96 -14.52
CA GLY A 211 11.66 21.90 -15.42
C GLY A 211 10.92 20.58 -15.27
N THR A 212 9.95 20.46 -14.35
CA THR A 212 9.08 19.28 -14.28
C THR A 212 8.08 19.33 -15.44
N GLN A 213 8.34 18.50 -16.45
CA GLN A 213 7.43 18.23 -17.56
C GLN A 213 6.03 17.96 -16.98
N ALA A 214 5.03 18.73 -17.43
CA ALA A 214 3.66 18.62 -16.98
C ALA A 214 3.18 17.17 -17.08
N ALA A 215 2.88 16.56 -15.94
CA ALA A 215 2.27 15.24 -15.88
C ALA A 215 0.94 15.30 -16.63
N LYS A 216 0.74 14.40 -17.59
CA LYS A 216 -0.55 14.28 -18.27
C LYS A 216 -1.45 13.40 -17.40
N PRO A 217 -2.62 13.89 -16.96
CA PRO A 217 -3.55 13.07 -16.19
C PRO A 217 -4.11 11.97 -17.08
N ILE A 218 -4.00 10.73 -16.64
CA ILE A 218 -4.55 9.54 -17.31
C ILE A 218 -5.74 9.04 -16.49
N THR A 219 -6.77 8.55 -17.18
CA THR A 219 -7.96 7.97 -16.54
C THR A 219 -7.91 6.46 -16.65
N CYS A 220 -8.06 5.75 -15.52
CA CYS A 220 -8.12 4.29 -15.52
C CYS A 220 -9.37 3.80 -16.29
N PRO A 221 -9.25 2.84 -17.22
CA PRO A 221 -10.41 2.30 -17.93
C PRO A 221 -11.28 1.38 -17.04
N VAL A 222 -10.74 0.89 -15.92
CA VAL A 222 -11.44 -0.06 -15.02
C VAL A 222 -12.22 0.67 -13.93
N CYS A 223 -11.58 1.61 -13.22
CA CYS A 223 -12.20 2.31 -12.07
C CYS A 223 -12.40 3.81 -12.29
N HIS A 224 -12.09 4.34 -13.48
CA HIS A 224 -12.22 5.76 -13.83
C HIS A 224 -11.46 6.77 -12.94
N THR A 225 -10.56 6.28 -12.08
CA THR A 225 -9.70 7.13 -11.26
C THR A 225 -8.69 7.85 -12.15
N LYS A 226 -8.57 9.17 -11.95
CA LYS A 226 -7.58 10.02 -12.63
C LYS A 226 -6.32 10.10 -11.80
N PHE A 227 -5.16 9.91 -12.42
CA PHE A 227 -3.87 10.01 -11.76
C PHE A 227 -2.79 10.48 -12.73
N ASP A 228 -1.76 11.11 -12.16
CA ASP A 228 -0.65 11.69 -12.90
C ASP A 228 0.47 10.68 -13.12
N VAL A 229 1.02 10.65 -14.33
CA VAL A 229 2.15 9.79 -14.67
C VAL A 229 3.35 10.65 -15.06
N THR A 230 4.38 10.61 -14.23
CA THR A 230 5.68 11.24 -14.47
C THR A 230 6.65 10.18 -14.98
N SER A 231 6.90 10.10 -16.29
CA SER A 231 7.97 9.24 -16.79
C SER A 231 8.50 9.65 -18.17
N THR A 232 9.80 9.44 -18.38
CA THR A 232 10.61 9.88 -19.52
C THR A 232 10.88 8.79 -20.56
N GLU A 233 10.49 7.53 -20.33
CA GLU A 233 10.86 6.40 -21.21
C GLU A 233 9.64 5.55 -21.65
N ARG A 234 9.58 5.13 -22.92
CA ARG A 234 8.44 4.39 -23.53
C ARG A 234 8.91 3.03 -24.08
N PRO A 235 8.10 1.97 -24.06
CA PRO A 235 6.68 1.89 -23.64
C PRO A 235 6.48 1.77 -22.13
N LEU A 236 5.50 2.52 -21.59
CA LEU A 236 5.18 2.55 -20.16
C LEU A 236 4.18 1.45 -19.79
N LYS A 237 4.61 0.51 -18.95
CA LYS A 237 3.69 -0.30 -18.15
C LYS A 237 3.24 0.55 -16.96
N ILE A 238 1.94 0.75 -16.82
CA ILE A 238 1.35 1.59 -15.77
C ILE A 238 0.39 0.72 -14.97
N GLN A 239 0.49 0.77 -13.65
CA GLN A 239 -0.46 0.14 -12.74
C GLN A 239 -1.35 1.21 -12.12
N CYS A 240 -2.67 1.00 -12.14
CA CYS A 240 -3.59 1.92 -11.50
C CYS A 240 -3.43 1.86 -9.97
N PRO A 241 -3.23 3.00 -9.29
CA PRO A 241 -3.05 3.02 -7.83
C PRO A 241 -4.33 2.65 -7.07
N SER A 242 -5.50 2.76 -7.70
CA SER A 242 -6.79 2.49 -7.05
C SER A 242 -7.23 1.03 -7.18
N CYS A 243 -7.03 0.39 -8.34
CA CYS A 243 -7.55 -0.96 -8.60
C CYS A 243 -6.48 -1.99 -8.97
N GLY A 244 -5.20 -1.59 -9.04
CA GLY A 244 -4.10 -2.51 -9.35
C GLY A 244 -4.04 -3.00 -10.80
N ALA A 245 -4.98 -2.58 -11.67
CA ALA A 245 -5.00 -2.98 -13.08
C ALA A 245 -3.74 -2.47 -13.82
N VAL A 246 -3.11 -3.35 -14.60
CA VAL A 246 -1.89 -3.06 -15.37
C VAL A 246 -2.24 -2.82 -16.83
N GLY A 247 -1.76 -1.72 -17.40
CA GLY A 247 -1.95 -1.37 -18.81
C GLY A 247 -0.66 -0.88 -19.47
N ILE A 248 -0.62 -0.87 -20.80
CA ILE A 248 0.48 -0.30 -21.58
C ILE A 248 -0.04 0.95 -22.28
N LEU A 249 0.56 2.11 -21.99
CA LEU A 249 0.23 3.34 -22.70
C LEU A 249 0.90 3.33 -24.08
N LYS A 250 0.16 2.89 -25.09
CA LYS A 250 0.55 3.01 -26.50
C LYS A 250 0.14 4.39 -27.02
N LYS A 251 0.98 4.98 -27.87
CA LYS A 251 0.85 6.36 -28.38
C LYS A 251 -0.40 6.51 -29.24
#